data_AF-A0A317Z6S8-F1
#
_entry.id   AF-A0A317Z6S8-F1
#
_cell.length_a   1.000
_cell.length_b   1.000
_cell.length_c   1.000
_cell.angle_alpha   90.00
_cell.angle_beta   90.00
_cell.angle_gamma   90.00
#
_symmetry.space_group_name_H-M   'P 1'
#
loop_
_entity.id
_entity.type
_entity.pdbx_description
1 polymer ?
#
loop_
_entity_poly.entity_id
_entity_poly.type
_entity_poly.pdbx_seq_one_letter_code
_entity_poly.pdbx_strand_id
1 'polypeptide(L)'
;MLISKEWLETYVDLDVSIEALAERITRTGIEVDDIQDFTKEIKNLVVGYVEEIAQHPDADKLNICQVNIGEETPVQIVCGAPNVG
;
A
#
# COMPACT_ATOMS: atom_id res chain seq x y z
N MET A 1 -16.05 11.28 -1.43
CA MET A 1 -16.18 9.81 -1.21
C MET A 1 -15.02 9.15 -1.93
N LEU A 2 -14.33 8.20 -1.31
CA LEU A 2 -13.22 7.48 -1.96
C LEU A 2 -13.72 6.14 -2.47
N ILE A 3 -13.40 5.81 -3.73
CA ILE A 3 -13.81 4.57 -4.39
C ILE A 3 -12.59 4.05 -5.16
N SER A 4 -12.30 2.74 -5.02
CA SER A 4 -11.28 2.07 -5.83
C SER A 4 -11.84 1.77 -7.23
N LYS A 5 -11.00 2.00 -8.25
CA LYS A 5 -11.32 1.65 -9.63
C LYS A 5 -11.51 0.14 -9.77
N GLU A 6 -10.62 -0.64 -9.18
CA GLU A 6 -10.63 -2.11 -9.19
C GLU A 6 -11.91 -2.65 -8.54
N TRP A 7 -12.39 -2.02 -7.46
CA TRP A 7 -13.66 -2.39 -6.86
C TRP A 7 -14.84 -2.07 -7.77
N LEU A 8 -14.84 -0.93 -8.46
CA LEU A 8 -15.88 -0.56 -9.42
C LEU A 8 -15.94 -1.52 -10.63
N GLU A 9 -14.78 -2.01 -11.09
CA GLU A 9 -14.67 -3.02 -12.15
C GLU A 9 -15.37 -4.35 -11.80
N THR A 10 -15.60 -4.63 -10.52
CA THR A 10 -16.37 -5.82 -10.11
C THR A 10 -17.87 -5.71 -10.38
N TYR A 11 -18.38 -4.50 -10.66
CA TYR A 11 -19.80 -4.24 -10.92
C TYR A 11 -20.10 -3.91 -12.38
N VAL A 12 -19.15 -3.33 -13.09
CA VAL A 12 -19.31 -2.84 -14.46
C VAL A 12 -18.00 -2.98 -15.22
N ASP A 13 -18.09 -3.38 -16.49
CA ASP A 13 -16.92 -3.43 -17.38
C ASP A 13 -16.44 -2.01 -17.70
N LEU A 14 -15.19 -1.72 -17.36
CA LEU A 14 -14.56 -0.41 -17.57
C LEU A 14 -13.37 -0.52 -18.51
N ASP A 15 -13.63 -0.32 -19.81
CA ASP A 15 -12.58 -0.25 -20.85
C ASP A 15 -12.23 1.22 -21.20
N VAL A 16 -11.87 1.98 -20.17
CA VAL A 16 -11.47 3.40 -20.30
C VAL A 16 -10.38 3.76 -19.30
N SER A 17 -9.62 4.83 -19.58
CA SER A 17 -8.67 5.38 -18.61
C SER A 17 -9.39 5.97 -17.39
N ILE A 18 -8.68 6.09 -16.27
CA ILE A 18 -9.26 6.63 -15.03
C ILE A 18 -9.70 8.10 -15.19
N GLU A 19 -8.99 8.88 -16.01
CA GLU A 19 -9.33 10.27 -16.31
C GLU A 19 -10.61 10.37 -17.13
N ALA A 20 -10.75 9.51 -18.15
CA ALA A 20 -11.97 9.45 -18.96
C ALA A 20 -13.17 8.95 -18.15
N LEU A 21 -12.94 8.03 -17.21
CA LEU A 21 -13.97 7.58 -16.28
C LEU A 21 -14.42 8.71 -15.35
N ALA A 22 -13.47 9.46 -14.76
CA ALA A 22 -13.77 10.58 -13.89
C ALA A 22 -14.57 11.69 -14.61
N GLU A 23 -14.22 12.00 -15.86
CA GLU A 23 -14.98 12.95 -16.68
C GLU A 23 -16.42 12.48 -16.90
N ARG A 24 -16.62 11.18 -17.22
CA ARG A 24 -17.96 10.62 -17.43
C ARG A 24 -18.82 10.68 -16.17
N ILE A 25 -18.25 10.33 -15.02
CA ILE A 25 -18.94 10.39 -13.71
C ILE A 25 -19.30 11.86 -13.38
N THR A 26 -18.38 12.79 -13.62
CA THR A 26 -18.63 14.24 -13.43
C THR A 26 -19.77 14.73 -14.31
N ARG A 27 -19.83 14.30 -15.58
CA ARG A 27 -20.88 14.68 -16.53
C ARG A 27 -22.26 14.13 -16.19
N THR A 28 -22.36 13.06 -15.40
CA THR A 28 -23.65 12.54 -14.90
C THR A 28 -24.12 13.24 -13.62
N GLY A 29 -23.34 14.21 -13.12
CA GLY A 29 -23.68 15.05 -11.96
C GLY A 29 -22.99 14.63 -10.66
N ILE A 30 -22.03 13.70 -10.71
CA ILE A 30 -21.25 13.26 -9.54
C ILE A 30 -19.84 13.83 -9.69
N GLU A 31 -19.52 14.88 -8.94
CA GLU A 31 -18.20 15.51 -9.00
C GLU A 31 -17.08 14.57 -8.54
N VAL A 32 -15.98 14.54 -9.30
CA VAL A 32 -14.76 13.81 -8.95
C VAL A 32 -13.66 14.81 -8.60
N ASP A 33 -13.39 14.95 -7.31
CA ASP A 33 -12.45 15.96 -6.78
C ASP A 33 -10.98 15.66 -7.09
N ASP A 34 -10.60 14.37 -7.05
CA ASP A 34 -9.20 13.94 -7.13
C ASP A 34 -9.06 12.49 -7.62
N ILE A 35 -7.90 12.17 -8.21
CA ILE A 35 -7.51 10.83 -8.65
C ILE A 35 -6.15 10.50 -8.04
N GLN A 36 -6.10 9.43 -7.24
CA GLN A 36 -4.90 9.05 -6.50
C GLN A 36 -4.39 7.67 -6.95
N ASP A 37 -3.16 7.64 -7.46
CA ASP A 37 -2.41 6.42 -7.74
C ASP A 37 -1.29 6.27 -6.72
N PHE A 38 -1.50 5.37 -5.75
CA PHE A 38 -0.54 5.11 -4.68
C PHE A 38 0.69 4.31 -5.13
N THR A 39 0.69 3.78 -6.36
CA THR A 39 1.74 2.87 -6.86
C THR A 39 2.78 3.56 -7.73
N LYS A 40 2.46 4.73 -8.28
CA LYS A 40 3.25 5.42 -9.31
C LYS A 40 4.75 5.58 -8.99
N GLU A 41 5.07 5.82 -7.73
CA GLU A 41 6.46 6.08 -7.29
C GLU A 41 7.12 4.90 -6.57
N ILE A 42 6.36 3.84 -6.27
CA ILE A 42 6.84 2.73 -5.45
C ILE A 42 7.55 1.71 -6.35
N LYS A 43 8.80 1.37 -6.00
CA LYS A 43 9.58 0.32 -6.66
C LYS A 43 10.01 -0.72 -5.64
N ASN A 44 10.09 -1.98 -6.07
CA ASN A 44 10.57 -3.11 -5.26
C ASN A 44 9.79 -3.34 -3.95
N LEU A 45 8.49 -3.03 -3.94
CA LEU A 45 7.62 -3.36 -2.81
C LEU A 45 7.25 -4.84 -2.87
N VAL A 46 7.56 -5.57 -1.79
CA VAL A 46 7.26 -6.98 -1.63
C VAL A 46 6.57 -7.22 -0.30
N VAL A 47 5.85 -8.34 -0.20
CA VAL A 47 5.28 -8.80 1.06
C VAL A 47 6.38 -9.51 1.87
N GLY A 48 6.50 -9.16 3.14
CA GLY A 48 7.42 -9.81 4.07
C GLY A 48 6.70 -10.33 5.32
N TYR A 49 7.31 -11.31 5.99
CA TYR A 49 6.85 -11.87 7.25
C TYR A 49 7.88 -11.65 8.35
N VAL A 50 7.46 -11.11 9.50
CA VAL A 50 8.34 -10.88 10.64
C VAL A 50 8.50 -12.21 11.41
N GLU A 51 9.71 -12.76 11.40
CA GLU A 51 10.03 -14.03 12.06
C GLU A 51 10.45 -13.84 13.52
N GLU A 52 11.20 -12.78 13.81
CA GLU A 52 11.71 -12.48 15.15
C GLU A 52 11.74 -10.97 15.41
N ILE A 53 11.52 -10.58 16.66
CA ILE A 53 11.56 -9.20 17.14
C ILE A 53 12.38 -9.13 18.42
N ALA A 54 13.36 -8.21 18.45
CA ALA A 54 14.13 -7.89 19.64
C ALA A 54 14.16 -6.36 19.87
N GLN A 55 14.18 -5.93 21.13
CA GLN A 55 14.32 -4.50 21.48
C GLN A 55 15.67 -3.97 20.98
N HIS A 56 15.69 -2.78 20.39
CA HIS A 56 16.94 -2.14 20.00
C HIS A 56 17.77 -1.77 21.26
N PRO A 57 19.05 -2.17 21.35
CA PRO A 57 19.86 -1.99 22.56
C PRO A 57 20.08 -0.52 22.93
N ASP A 58 20.16 0.35 21.91
CA ASP A 58 20.43 1.79 22.09
C ASP A 58 19.20 2.68 21.88
N ALA A 59 17.98 2.13 21.72
CA ALA A 59 16.80 2.93 21.44
C ALA A 59 15.51 2.31 22.01
N ASP A 60 14.92 2.99 22.99
CA ASP A 60 13.75 2.52 23.74
C ASP A 60 12.48 2.35 22.88
N LYS A 61 12.40 3.04 21.74
CA LYS A 61 11.20 3.05 20.86
C LYS A 61 11.40 2.27 19.56
N LEU A 62 12.52 1.58 19.40
CA LEU A 62 12.83 0.84 18.18
C LEU A 62 13.00 -0.65 18.47
N ASN A 63 12.58 -1.46 17.50
CA ASN A 63 12.78 -2.89 17.48
C ASN A 63 13.67 -3.27 16.30
N ILE A 64 14.44 -4.33 16.46
CA ILE A 64 15.16 -5.03 15.41
C ILE A 64 14.33 -6.24 15.02
N CYS A 65 13.88 -6.28 13.76
CA CYS A 65 13.04 -7.33 13.21
C CYS A 65 13.84 -8.15 12.19
N GLN A 66 13.78 -9.48 12.30
CA GLN A 66 14.21 -10.39 11.21
C GLN A 66 13.00 -10.65 10.32
N VAL A 67 13.07 -10.24 9.06
CA VAL A 67 11.95 -10.25 8.13
C VAL A 67 12.27 -11.14 6.93
N ASN A 68 11.45 -12.16 6.73
CA ASN A 68 11.53 -13.01 5.55
C ASN A 68 10.78 -12.37 4.39
N ILE A 69 11.51 -12.06 3.32
CA ILE A 69 10.99 -11.46 2.08
C ILE A 69 11.04 -12.43 0.89
N GLY A 70 11.23 -13.72 1.15
CA GLY A 70 11.38 -14.76 0.13
C GLY A 70 12.81 -14.95 -0.41
N GLU A 71 13.81 -14.37 0.24
CA GLU A 71 15.24 -14.60 -0.04
C GLU A 71 15.82 -15.78 0.76
N GLU A 72 17.07 -16.16 0.49
CA GLU A 72 17.72 -17.30 1.18
C GLU A 72 17.83 -17.10 2.69
N THR A 73 18.03 -15.86 3.14
CA THR A 73 18.11 -15.51 4.56
C THR A 73 17.20 -14.32 4.88
N PRO A 74 16.62 -14.26 6.09
CA PRO A 74 15.87 -13.10 6.55
C PRO A 74 16.73 -11.84 6.53
N VAL A 75 16.09 -10.70 6.25
CA VAL A 75 16.73 -9.39 6.27
C VAL A 75 16.44 -8.69 7.60
N GLN A 76 17.43 -7.97 8.12
CA GLN A 76 17.28 -7.20 9.33
C GLN A 76 16.67 -5.83 9.03
N ILE A 77 15.55 -5.49 9.68
CA ILE A 77 14.85 -4.21 9.54
C ILE A 77 14.66 -3.58 10.92
N VAL A 78 15.03 -2.31 11.08
CA VAL A 78 14.73 -1.54 12.30
C VAL A 78 13.37 -0.88 12.15
N CYS A 79 12.43 -1.17 13.06
CA CYS A 79 11.07 -0.66 13.02
C CYS A 79 10.67 -0.03 14.36
N GLY A 80 10.10 1.17 14.32
CA GLY A 80 9.56 1.87 15.50
C GLY A 80 8.04 1.85 15.61
N ALA A 81 7.35 1.12 14.73
CA ALA A 81 5.89 1.06 14.73
C ALA A 81 5.42 0.27 15.97
N PRO A 82 4.47 0.79 16.76
CA PRO A 82 4.02 0.15 17.99
C PRO A 82 3.23 -1.14 17.76
N ASN A 83 2.83 -1.42 16.51
CA ASN A 83 2.05 -2.59 16.11
C ASN A 83 2.90 -3.66 15.39
N VAL A 84 4.23 -3.56 15.43
CA VAL A 84 5.12 -4.56 14.83
C VAL A 84 5.15 -5.87 15.64
N GLY A 85 4.71 -5.83 16.91
CA GLY A 85 4.54 -6.97 17.81
C GLY A 85 3.30 -6.83 18.69
#